data_AF-A0A437GUN2-F1
#
_entry.id   AF-A0A437GUN2-F1
#
_cell.length_a   1.000
_cell.length_b   1.000
_cell.length_c   1.000
_cell.angle_alpha   90.00
_cell.angle_beta   90.00
_cell.angle_gamma   90.00
#
_symmetry.space_group_name_H-M   'P 1'
#
loop_
_entity.id
_entity.type
_entity.pdbx_description
1 polymer ?
#
loop_
_entity_poly.entity_id
_entity_poly.type
_entity_poly.pdbx_seq_one_letter_code
_entity_poly.pdbx_strand_id
1 'polypeptide(L)'
;MIPPGAAPYSVGNAPLAAGDWPQAGGGQRMRLRLPRTALSMLLAPFLCVLLVAATEHVLEPEETGSSQALPQPDDLAIRAFGPADYGSATKAYADEIALGRERVNKAPGEWLREETLAAALLSDFSLSGNYATLSEAGSWLRNARNLAPEGSGPWLREAAFAMVNHDLAGAEAALAGAERVAVPNPASDQAEIAAMRGDIALYRGDMDAAERFYAIAEGTSASSTAFRRAALARSQGRFDAAMALFAKAARDGGGTPLSQARIALQLGITESARGRYDAARNWYDSALRLFPDYPLARLYRAETFALAGDTKTAIAEMEAVARREQWPDAMDALAMLYRTQGDRVRSRQWSARAGALWQQRLQLAPSAARAHAAEHELVFGDPQRALALARQDVAMRPHGASRILLANALLATGATDEALTQLRKAEASGWRSAPLYASIAEAALLLGDVATAEQATLHAEALNPEIFQPSRTVVWFGHG
;
A
#
# COMPACT_ATOMS: atom_id res chain seq x y z
N MET A 1 1.82 0.53 3.70
CA MET A 1 2.26 -0.76 3.15
C MET A 1 1.20 -1.23 2.17
N ILE A 2 1.51 -1.24 0.87
CA ILE A 2 0.68 -1.94 -0.11
C ILE A 2 1.03 -3.43 0.06
N PRO A 3 0.11 -4.32 0.46
CA PRO A 3 0.42 -5.74 0.57
C PRO A 3 0.89 -6.28 -0.79
N PRO A 4 1.70 -7.36 -0.83
CA PRO A 4 2.00 -8.05 -2.07
C PRO A 4 0.67 -8.40 -2.77
N GLY A 5 0.41 -7.75 -3.91
CA GLY A 5 -0.91 -7.80 -4.54
C GLY A 5 -1.37 -6.54 -5.28
N ALA A 6 -0.80 -5.34 -5.01
CA ALA A 6 -0.97 -4.19 -5.91
C ALA A 6 0.25 -4.01 -6.81
N ALA A 7 0.57 -5.08 -7.55
CA ALA A 7 1.32 -4.92 -8.79
C ALA A 7 0.57 -3.92 -9.68
N PRO A 8 1.26 -3.04 -10.43
CA PRO A 8 0.62 -2.27 -11.47
C PRO A 8 -0.13 -3.22 -12.39
N TYR A 9 -1.31 -2.80 -12.84
CA TYR A 9 -2.18 -3.55 -13.72
C TYR A 9 -1.39 -4.33 -14.76
N SER A 10 -1.77 -5.60 -14.96
CA SER A 10 -1.34 -6.42 -16.09
C SER A 10 -1.35 -5.55 -17.35
N VAL A 11 -0.17 -5.32 -17.94
CA VAL A 11 -0.04 -4.75 -19.28
C VAL A 11 -0.65 -5.78 -20.23
N GLY A 12 -1.96 -5.65 -20.44
CA GLY A 12 -2.69 -6.48 -21.39
C GLY A 12 -2.22 -6.15 -22.81
N ASN A 13 -1.90 -7.19 -23.57
CA ASN A 13 -1.66 -7.09 -25.01
C ASN A 13 -2.89 -6.50 -25.72
N ALA A 14 -2.76 -5.33 -26.37
CA ALA A 14 -3.74 -4.84 -27.34
C ALA A 14 -3.05 -4.10 -28.51
N PRO A 15 -3.55 -4.25 -29.75
CA PRO A 15 -2.87 -3.84 -30.98
C PRO A 15 -3.07 -2.36 -31.35
N LEU A 16 -2.11 -1.82 -32.10
CA LEU A 16 -2.08 -0.49 -32.71
C LEU A 16 -3.12 -0.34 -33.83
N ALA A 17 -3.87 0.78 -33.85
CA ALA A 17 -4.44 1.36 -35.07
C ALA A 17 -4.74 2.88 -34.93
N ALA A 18 -4.42 3.63 -35.99
CA ALA A 18 -4.60 5.07 -36.28
C ALA A 18 -6.08 5.51 -36.30
N GLY A 19 -6.50 6.78 -36.31
CA GLY A 19 -5.86 8.10 -36.45
C GLY A 19 -6.95 9.20 -36.46
N ASP A 20 -6.51 10.45 -36.62
CA ASP A 20 -7.23 11.68 -36.99
C ASP A 20 -7.71 12.70 -35.91
N TRP A 21 -7.32 13.95 -36.16
CA TRP A 21 -7.61 15.27 -35.53
C TRP A 21 -8.12 16.22 -36.66
N PRO A 22 -8.45 17.54 -36.51
CA PRO A 22 -8.76 18.41 -35.35
C PRO A 22 -9.93 19.45 -35.59
N GLN A 23 -10.05 20.42 -34.65
CA GLN A 23 -10.50 21.85 -34.75
C GLN A 23 -11.97 22.18 -34.41
N ALA A 24 -12.36 23.36 -33.91
CA ALA A 24 -11.79 24.54 -33.22
C ALA A 24 -12.96 25.51 -32.91
N GLY A 25 -12.77 26.48 -31.99
CA GLY A 25 -13.62 27.68 -31.82
C GLY A 25 -14.08 27.87 -30.37
N GLY A 26 -13.84 28.97 -29.65
CA GLY A 26 -13.62 30.36 -30.05
C GLY A 26 -14.85 31.19 -29.66
N GLY A 27 -14.83 31.84 -28.49
CA GLY A 27 -15.95 32.65 -28.02
C GLY A 27 -15.57 33.62 -26.89
N GLN A 28 -15.87 34.90 -27.09
CA GLN A 28 -15.21 36.06 -26.51
C GLN A 28 -15.69 36.46 -25.10
N ARG A 29 -14.75 37.07 -24.36
CA ARG A 29 -15.00 37.87 -23.15
C ARG A 29 -15.58 39.24 -23.52
N MET A 30 -16.63 39.67 -22.83
CA MET A 30 -17.08 41.06 -22.84
C MET A 30 -17.16 41.60 -21.42
N ARG A 31 -16.31 42.60 -21.15
CA ARG A 31 -16.18 43.31 -19.87
C ARG A 31 -17.05 44.57 -19.93
N LEU A 32 -17.98 44.74 -18.98
CA LEU A 32 -18.59 46.04 -18.71
C LEU A 32 -17.95 46.67 -17.48
N ARG A 33 -17.39 47.87 -17.70
CA ARG A 33 -16.85 48.78 -16.67
C ARG A 33 -17.95 49.77 -16.28
N LEU A 34 -18.23 49.90 -14.98
CA LEU A 34 -18.95 51.03 -14.42
C LEU A 34 -18.03 51.80 -13.45
N PRO A 35 -18.12 53.14 -13.41
CA PRO A 35 -17.14 54.00 -12.76
C PRO A 35 -17.24 53.98 -11.23
N ARG A 36 -16.06 53.82 -10.62
CA ARG A 36 -15.75 53.90 -9.19
C ARG A 36 -15.77 55.37 -8.76
N THR A 37 -16.54 55.75 -7.75
CA THR A 37 -16.17 56.84 -6.78
C THR A 37 -17.22 57.22 -5.72
N ALA A 38 -18.40 56.59 -5.63
CA ALA A 38 -19.41 57.05 -4.66
C ALA A 38 -19.94 55.99 -3.65
N LEU A 39 -19.37 54.78 -3.60
CA LEU A 39 -19.81 53.70 -2.68
C LEU A 39 -18.68 53.11 -1.83
N SER A 40 -17.52 53.80 -1.73
CA SER A 40 -16.29 53.26 -1.13
C SER A 40 -15.96 53.78 0.27
N MET A 41 -16.84 54.55 0.92
CA MET A 41 -16.57 55.11 2.27
C MET A 41 -17.52 54.66 3.38
N LEU A 42 -18.52 53.83 3.10
CA LEU A 42 -19.48 53.34 4.12
C LEU A 42 -19.52 51.81 4.29
N LEU A 43 -18.67 51.06 3.57
CA LEU A 43 -18.60 49.58 3.64
C LEU A 43 -17.21 49.03 4.03
N ALA A 44 -16.20 49.88 4.27
CA ALA A 44 -14.82 49.45 4.51
C ALA A 44 -14.63 48.42 5.65
N PRO A 45 -15.29 48.51 6.82
CA PRO A 45 -15.10 47.49 7.86
C PRO A 45 -15.83 46.17 7.57
N PHE A 46 -16.95 46.19 6.83
CA PHE A 46 -17.65 44.97 6.42
C PHE A 46 -16.97 44.29 5.22
N LEU A 47 -16.37 45.07 4.32
CA LEU A 47 -15.67 44.56 3.16
C LEU A 47 -14.34 43.90 3.55
N CYS A 48 -13.65 44.34 4.61
CA CYS A 48 -12.46 43.64 5.13
C CYS A 48 -12.79 42.30 5.78
N VAL A 49 -13.91 42.18 6.50
CA VAL A 49 -14.36 40.89 7.06
C VAL A 49 -14.87 39.95 5.97
N LEU A 50 -15.58 40.48 4.96
CA LEU A 50 -15.98 39.71 3.79
C LEU A 50 -14.83 39.38 2.84
N LEU A 51 -13.77 40.20 2.75
CA LEU A 51 -12.57 39.87 1.98
C LEU A 51 -11.71 38.84 2.70
N VAL A 52 -11.59 38.87 4.03
CA VAL A 52 -10.89 37.83 4.79
C VAL A 52 -11.68 36.51 4.71
N ALA A 53 -12.99 36.54 4.94
CA ALA A 53 -13.85 35.36 4.78
C ALA A 53 -13.90 34.88 3.32
N ALA A 54 -13.89 35.77 2.32
CA ALA A 54 -13.82 35.37 0.91
C ALA A 54 -12.42 34.91 0.49
N THR A 55 -11.33 35.38 1.11
CA THR A 55 -9.99 34.82 0.87
C THR A 55 -9.80 33.49 1.55
N GLU A 56 -10.44 33.25 2.71
CA GLU A 56 -10.52 31.91 3.31
C GLU A 56 -11.39 30.98 2.44
N HIS A 57 -12.55 31.45 1.95
CA HIS A 57 -13.43 30.63 1.08
C HIS A 57 -12.95 30.47 -0.38
N VAL A 58 -11.99 31.28 -0.84
CA VAL A 58 -11.41 31.19 -2.21
C VAL A 58 -10.02 30.51 -2.20
N LEU A 59 -9.40 30.36 -1.02
CA LEU A 59 -8.17 29.56 -0.83
C LEU A 59 -8.44 28.19 -0.20
N GLU A 60 -9.61 27.96 0.37
CA GLU A 60 -10.15 26.62 0.51
C GLU A 60 -10.58 26.14 -0.88
N PRO A 61 -9.99 25.07 -1.44
CA PRO A 61 -10.64 24.43 -2.58
C PRO A 61 -12.06 24.08 -2.15
N GLU A 62 -13.07 24.47 -2.94
CA GLU A 62 -14.41 23.94 -2.81
C GLU A 62 -14.29 22.41 -2.79
N GLU A 63 -14.29 21.80 -1.61
CA GLU A 63 -14.82 20.46 -1.47
C GLU A 63 -16.29 20.62 -1.82
N THR A 64 -16.60 20.43 -3.10
CA THR A 64 -17.95 20.11 -3.57
C THR A 64 -18.31 18.75 -2.98
N GLY A 65 -18.48 18.71 -1.67
CA GLY A 65 -19.00 17.60 -0.92
C GLY A 65 -20.49 17.54 -1.16
N SER A 66 -20.89 17.01 -2.32
CA SER A 66 -21.95 16.01 -2.21
C SER A 66 -21.46 15.04 -1.15
N SER A 67 -22.13 14.95 0.00
CA SER A 67 -21.90 13.87 0.97
C SER A 67 -22.21 12.57 0.23
N GLN A 68 -21.25 12.10 -0.57
CA GLN A 68 -21.34 10.81 -1.22
C GLN A 68 -21.33 9.82 -0.07
N ALA A 69 -22.41 9.07 0.04
CA ALA A 69 -22.48 7.99 1.01
C ALA A 69 -21.21 7.15 0.88
N LEU A 70 -20.58 6.83 2.02
CA LEU A 70 -19.43 5.95 2.04
C LEU A 70 -19.83 4.62 1.37
N PRO A 71 -18.92 4.02 0.57
CA PRO A 71 -19.21 2.78 -0.13
C PRO A 71 -19.66 1.70 0.87
N GLN A 72 -20.50 0.79 0.41
CA GLN A 72 -20.96 -0.38 1.16
C GLN A 72 -20.42 -1.68 0.53
N PRO A 73 -20.26 -2.75 1.33
CA PRO A 73 -19.73 -4.03 0.86
C PRO A 73 -20.36 -4.61 -0.41
N ASP A 74 -21.64 -4.34 -0.63
CA ASP A 74 -22.41 -4.86 -1.77
C ASP A 74 -22.33 -3.96 -3.01
N ASP A 75 -21.69 -2.78 -2.93
CA ASP A 75 -21.49 -1.87 -4.07
C ASP A 75 -20.44 -2.38 -5.06
N LEU A 76 -19.59 -3.32 -4.65
CA LEU A 76 -18.51 -3.85 -5.48
C LEU A 76 -19.04 -4.92 -6.44
N ALA A 77 -19.11 -4.58 -7.73
CA ALA A 77 -19.58 -5.46 -8.78
C ALA A 77 -18.44 -6.23 -9.46
N ILE A 78 -18.68 -7.51 -9.76
CA ILE A 78 -17.78 -8.34 -10.58
C ILE A 78 -18.08 -8.07 -12.07
N ARG A 79 -17.04 -7.75 -12.85
CA ARG A 79 -17.08 -7.78 -14.31
C ARG A 79 -16.36 -9.05 -14.74
N ALA A 80 -17.13 -10.07 -15.15
CA ALA A 80 -16.69 -11.44 -15.27
C ALA A 80 -15.58 -11.65 -16.33
N PHE A 81 -14.32 -11.64 -15.89
CA PHE A 81 -13.17 -12.22 -16.57
C PHE A 81 -12.07 -12.58 -15.56
N GLY A 82 -11.26 -13.59 -15.87
CA GLY A 82 -10.22 -14.12 -14.98
C GLY A 82 -10.70 -15.21 -14.01
N PRO A 83 -9.80 -15.73 -13.16
CA PRO A 83 -10.11 -16.79 -12.20
C PRO A 83 -11.16 -16.35 -11.17
N ALA A 84 -12.07 -17.26 -10.83
CA ALA A 84 -13.20 -16.97 -9.93
C ALA A 84 -12.81 -17.03 -8.44
N ASP A 85 -11.75 -17.76 -8.10
CA ASP A 85 -11.35 -18.06 -6.73
C ASP A 85 -9.83 -18.26 -6.61
N TYR A 86 -9.34 -18.37 -5.37
CA TYR A 86 -7.91 -18.51 -5.09
C TYR A 86 -7.28 -19.78 -5.71
N GLY A 87 -8.01 -20.89 -5.71
CA GLY A 87 -7.52 -22.17 -6.23
C GLY A 87 -7.33 -22.12 -7.75
N SER A 88 -8.34 -21.61 -8.47
CA SER A 88 -8.28 -21.40 -9.92
C SER A 88 -7.22 -20.39 -10.33
N ALA A 89 -7.00 -19.33 -9.55
CA ALA A 89 -5.94 -18.36 -9.82
C ALA A 89 -4.54 -18.96 -9.63
N THR A 90 -4.32 -19.70 -8.55
CA THR A 90 -3.05 -20.41 -8.31
C THR A 90 -2.75 -21.37 -9.46
N LYS A 91 -3.75 -22.13 -9.92
CA LYS A 91 -3.60 -23.01 -11.09
C LYS A 91 -3.28 -22.23 -12.36
N ALA A 92 -4.01 -21.14 -12.63
CA ALA A 92 -3.81 -20.33 -13.83
C ALA A 92 -2.38 -19.76 -13.89
N TYR A 93 -1.87 -19.22 -12.78
CA TYR A 93 -0.49 -18.71 -12.73
C TYR A 93 0.57 -19.82 -12.84
N ALA A 94 0.32 -21.00 -12.27
CA ALA A 94 1.22 -22.14 -12.47
C ALA A 94 1.28 -22.57 -13.96
N ASP A 95 0.12 -22.62 -14.63
CA ASP A 95 0.03 -22.95 -16.05
C ASP A 95 0.71 -21.86 -16.92
N GLU A 96 0.57 -20.57 -16.57
CA GLU A 96 1.28 -19.45 -17.22
C GLU A 96 2.80 -19.53 -17.06
N ILE A 97 3.30 -19.84 -15.86
CA ILE A 97 4.73 -20.03 -15.59
C ILE A 97 5.27 -21.20 -16.42
N ALA A 98 4.56 -22.33 -16.47
CA ALA A 98 4.96 -23.49 -17.26
C ALA A 98 5.05 -23.15 -18.76
N LEU A 99 4.05 -22.44 -19.29
CA LEU A 99 4.05 -21.97 -20.67
C LEU A 99 5.20 -20.97 -20.95
N GLY A 100 5.45 -20.05 -20.02
CA GLY A 100 6.57 -19.10 -20.12
C GLY A 100 7.92 -19.83 -20.21
N ARG A 101 8.13 -20.85 -19.37
CA ARG A 101 9.34 -21.69 -19.40
C ARG A 101 9.47 -22.45 -20.72
N GLU A 102 8.38 -23.03 -21.23
CA GLU A 102 8.38 -23.70 -22.54
C GLU A 102 8.78 -22.73 -23.67
N ARG A 103 8.23 -21.51 -23.67
CA ARG A 103 8.52 -20.49 -24.67
C ARG A 103 9.98 -20.04 -24.67
N VAL A 104 10.55 -19.84 -23.48
CA VAL A 104 11.99 -19.51 -23.32
C VAL A 104 12.86 -20.68 -23.81
N ASN A 105 12.53 -21.92 -23.43
CA ASN A 105 13.29 -23.10 -23.86
C ASN A 105 13.27 -23.29 -25.39
N LYS A 106 12.16 -22.97 -26.06
CA LYS A 106 12.04 -23.09 -27.53
C LYS A 106 12.80 -22.03 -28.31
N ALA A 107 13.04 -20.85 -27.73
CA ALA A 107 13.91 -19.84 -28.33
C ALA A 107 14.68 -19.08 -27.24
N PRO A 108 15.82 -19.63 -26.80
CA PRO A 108 16.65 -18.97 -25.80
C PRO A 108 17.25 -17.68 -26.36
N GLY A 109 17.49 -16.69 -25.49
CA GLY A 109 18.09 -15.41 -25.88
C GLY A 109 17.09 -14.36 -26.38
N GLU A 110 15.79 -14.65 -26.38
CA GLU A 110 14.75 -13.66 -26.68
C GLU A 110 14.26 -12.95 -25.39
N TRP A 111 14.72 -11.71 -25.16
CA TRP A 111 14.43 -10.97 -23.93
C TRP A 111 12.93 -10.81 -23.62
N LEU A 112 12.07 -10.66 -24.63
CA LEU A 112 10.63 -10.50 -24.44
C LEU A 112 9.97 -11.76 -23.86
N ARG A 113 10.48 -12.95 -24.20
CA ARG A 113 9.98 -14.21 -23.63
C ARG A 113 10.38 -14.35 -22.16
N GLU A 114 11.60 -13.93 -21.85
CA GLU A 114 12.09 -13.91 -20.46
C GLU A 114 11.34 -12.89 -19.62
N GLU A 115 11.05 -11.71 -20.15
CA GLU A 115 10.17 -10.73 -19.50
C GLU A 115 8.77 -11.32 -19.25
N THR A 116 8.20 -12.02 -20.24
CA THR A 116 6.87 -12.65 -20.11
C THR A 116 6.87 -13.73 -19.03
N LEU A 117 7.93 -14.52 -18.90
CA LEU A 117 8.08 -15.48 -17.81
C LEU A 117 8.21 -14.77 -16.45
N ALA A 118 9.03 -13.72 -16.37
CA ALA A 118 9.17 -12.92 -15.16
C ALA A 118 7.82 -12.29 -14.74
N ALA A 119 7.00 -11.86 -15.71
CA ALA A 119 5.65 -11.37 -15.46
C ALA A 119 4.75 -12.41 -14.77
N ALA A 120 4.75 -13.65 -15.26
CA ALA A 120 3.97 -14.74 -14.66
C ALA A 120 4.46 -15.08 -13.24
N LEU A 121 5.78 -15.10 -13.03
CA LEU A 121 6.38 -15.31 -11.71
C LEU A 121 6.01 -14.20 -10.70
N LEU A 122 5.95 -12.94 -11.16
CA LEU A 122 5.51 -11.81 -10.32
C LEU A 122 4.02 -11.88 -9.97
N SER A 123 3.18 -12.34 -10.91
CA SER A 123 1.76 -12.58 -10.66
C SER A 123 1.54 -13.66 -9.60
N ASP A 124 2.31 -14.76 -9.65
CA ASP A 124 2.31 -15.78 -8.60
C ASP A 124 2.73 -15.18 -7.25
N PHE A 125 3.88 -14.50 -7.16
CA PHE A 125 4.31 -13.87 -5.92
C PHE A 125 3.25 -12.93 -5.33
N SER A 126 2.60 -12.12 -6.18
CA SER A 126 1.56 -11.17 -5.77
C SER A 126 0.28 -11.85 -5.25
N LEU A 127 0.07 -13.14 -5.53
CA LEU A 127 -1.06 -13.92 -5.03
C LEU A 127 -0.66 -14.79 -3.82
N SER A 128 0.44 -15.52 -3.95
CA SER A 128 0.85 -16.60 -3.04
C SER A 128 1.91 -16.18 -2.01
N GLY A 129 2.56 -15.03 -2.20
CA GLY A 129 3.68 -14.60 -1.36
C GLY A 129 4.89 -15.53 -1.46
N ASN A 130 5.07 -16.23 -2.59
CA ASN A 130 6.18 -17.15 -2.81
C ASN A 130 7.49 -16.42 -3.15
N TYR A 131 8.35 -16.21 -2.15
CA TYR A 131 9.61 -15.49 -2.34
C TYR A 131 10.58 -16.15 -3.33
N ALA A 132 10.44 -17.44 -3.61
CA ALA A 132 11.25 -18.11 -4.62
C ALA A 132 10.92 -17.61 -6.03
N THR A 133 9.63 -17.41 -6.36
CA THR A 133 9.23 -16.88 -7.66
C THR A 133 9.58 -15.41 -7.81
N LEU A 134 9.55 -14.61 -6.73
CA LEU A 134 10.10 -13.25 -6.74
C LEU A 134 11.60 -13.24 -7.08
N SER A 135 12.40 -14.08 -6.41
CA SER A 135 13.85 -14.16 -6.65
C SER A 135 14.16 -14.65 -8.07
N GLU A 136 13.41 -15.63 -8.56
CA GLU A 136 13.51 -16.13 -9.93
C GLU A 136 13.15 -15.04 -10.96
N ALA A 137 12.05 -14.30 -10.75
CA ALA A 137 11.63 -13.21 -11.64
C ALA A 137 12.74 -12.15 -11.80
N GLY A 138 13.40 -11.77 -10.71
CA GLY A 138 14.52 -10.82 -10.76
C GLY A 138 15.70 -11.33 -11.57
N SER A 139 15.95 -12.65 -11.56
CA SER A 139 17.02 -13.27 -12.36
C SER A 139 16.69 -13.24 -13.85
N TRP A 140 15.44 -13.56 -14.22
CA TRP A 140 14.97 -13.46 -15.60
C TRP A 140 14.98 -12.03 -16.12
N LEU A 141 14.56 -11.04 -15.32
CA LEU A 141 14.58 -9.63 -15.75
C LEU A 141 15.99 -9.11 -16.00
N ARG A 142 16.95 -9.45 -15.12
CA ARG A 142 18.37 -9.10 -15.35
C ARG A 142 18.91 -9.72 -16.63
N ASN A 143 18.54 -10.96 -16.95
CA ASN A 143 18.98 -11.58 -18.19
C ASN A 143 18.30 -10.96 -19.42
N ALA A 144 16.99 -10.74 -19.36
CA ALA A 144 16.23 -10.03 -20.38
C ALA A 144 16.83 -8.65 -20.67
N ARG A 145 17.24 -7.90 -19.64
CA ARG A 145 17.95 -6.63 -19.79
C ARG A 145 19.24 -6.74 -20.57
N ASN A 146 20.05 -7.75 -20.28
CA ASN A 146 21.35 -7.96 -20.95
C ASN A 146 21.18 -8.41 -22.41
N LEU A 147 20.10 -9.12 -22.71
CA LEU A 147 19.76 -9.57 -24.06
C LEU A 147 19.10 -8.48 -24.91
N ALA A 148 18.48 -7.48 -24.27
CA ALA A 148 17.76 -6.44 -24.97
C ALA A 148 18.71 -5.53 -25.78
N PRO A 149 18.41 -5.26 -27.07
CA PRO A 149 19.12 -4.25 -27.84
C PRO A 149 19.11 -2.87 -27.17
N GLU A 150 20.12 -2.06 -27.44
CA GLU A 150 20.17 -0.68 -26.96
C GLU A 150 18.90 0.09 -27.33
N GLY A 151 18.37 0.86 -26.37
CA GLY A 151 17.11 1.59 -26.54
C GLY A 151 15.84 0.73 -26.40
N SER A 152 15.95 -0.53 -25.96
CA SER A 152 14.80 -1.42 -25.69
C SER A 152 14.96 -2.19 -24.36
N GLY A 153 14.05 -3.12 -24.09
CA GLY A 153 14.10 -4.02 -22.94
C GLY A 153 13.00 -3.78 -21.88
N PRO A 154 12.99 -4.59 -20.81
CA PRO A 154 11.84 -4.71 -19.90
C PRO A 154 11.77 -3.59 -18.83
N TRP A 155 11.96 -2.31 -19.19
CA TRP A 155 12.18 -1.20 -18.23
C TRP A 155 11.03 -1.02 -17.25
N LEU A 156 9.79 -0.95 -17.73
CA LEU A 156 8.63 -0.80 -16.84
C LEU A 156 8.40 -2.06 -15.98
N ARG A 157 8.72 -3.25 -16.51
CA ARG A 157 8.64 -4.49 -15.74
C ARG A 157 9.71 -4.58 -14.66
N GLU A 158 10.92 -4.13 -14.93
CA GLU A 158 11.98 -4.00 -13.92
C GLU A 158 11.63 -2.97 -12.86
N ALA A 159 11.06 -1.83 -13.24
CA ALA A 159 10.57 -0.85 -12.27
C ALA A 159 9.49 -1.47 -11.37
N ALA A 160 8.51 -2.18 -11.95
CA ALA A 160 7.49 -2.89 -11.19
C ALA A 160 8.09 -3.95 -10.25
N PHE A 161 9.03 -4.76 -10.74
CA PHE A 161 9.75 -5.75 -9.92
C PHE A 161 10.50 -5.08 -8.75
N ALA A 162 11.22 -3.99 -9.03
CA ALA A 162 11.98 -3.27 -8.02
C ALA A 162 11.06 -2.67 -6.94
N MET A 163 9.90 -2.14 -7.32
CA MET A 163 8.87 -1.69 -6.37
C MET A 163 8.35 -2.82 -5.48
N VAL A 164 8.04 -3.99 -6.07
CA VAL A 164 7.63 -5.19 -5.34
C VAL A 164 8.74 -5.69 -4.40
N ASN A 165 9.99 -5.64 -4.84
CA ASN A 165 11.16 -6.02 -4.06
C ASN A 165 11.58 -4.94 -3.04
N HIS A 166 10.89 -3.80 -3.00
CA HIS A 166 11.19 -2.65 -2.14
C HIS A 166 12.58 -2.02 -2.40
N ASP A 167 13.05 -2.09 -3.65
CA ASP A 167 14.28 -1.46 -4.13
C ASP A 167 13.95 -0.15 -4.88
N LEU A 168 13.89 0.95 -4.14
CA LEU A 168 13.55 2.27 -4.73
C LEU A 168 14.62 2.75 -5.72
N ALA A 169 15.89 2.46 -5.47
CA ALA A 169 16.98 2.89 -6.34
C ALA A 169 16.95 2.11 -7.67
N GLY A 170 16.72 0.80 -7.61
CA GLY A 170 16.49 -0.02 -8.80
C GLY A 170 15.28 0.44 -9.60
N ALA A 171 14.18 0.81 -8.92
CA ALA A 171 12.98 1.32 -9.57
C ALA A 171 13.27 2.64 -10.31
N GLU A 172 13.93 3.60 -9.67
CA GLU A 172 14.32 4.87 -10.32
C GLU A 172 15.23 4.66 -11.53
N ALA A 173 16.23 3.78 -11.41
CA ALA A 173 17.13 3.46 -12.50
C ALA A 173 16.37 2.84 -13.69
N ALA A 174 15.44 1.93 -13.42
CA ALA A 174 14.61 1.30 -14.44
C ALA A 174 13.66 2.31 -15.12
N LEU A 175 13.03 3.21 -14.36
CA LEU A 175 12.19 4.28 -14.92
C LEU A 175 12.99 5.27 -15.78
N ALA A 176 14.21 5.64 -15.34
CA ALA A 176 15.11 6.46 -16.15
C ALA A 176 15.55 5.76 -17.44
N GLY A 177 15.72 4.43 -17.40
CA GLY A 177 15.93 3.61 -18.59
C GLY A 177 14.72 3.63 -19.52
N ALA A 178 13.50 3.52 -18.98
CA ALA A 178 12.25 3.57 -19.75
C ALA A 178 12.10 4.91 -20.50
N GLU A 179 12.56 6.02 -19.96
CA GLU A 179 12.47 7.33 -20.61
C GLU A 179 13.53 7.56 -21.70
N ARG A 180 14.61 6.76 -21.71
CA ARG A 180 15.70 6.84 -22.69
C ARG A 180 15.53 5.88 -23.86
N VAL A 181 14.44 5.11 -23.90
CA VAL A 181 14.16 4.21 -25.03
C VAL A 181 14.00 5.00 -26.33
N ALA A 182 14.38 4.37 -27.44
CA ALA A 182 14.44 5.05 -28.74
C ALA A 182 13.05 5.45 -29.26
N VAL A 183 12.01 4.72 -28.86
CA VAL A 183 10.61 4.98 -29.21
C VAL A 183 9.96 5.75 -28.06
N PRO A 184 9.32 6.91 -28.31
CA PRO A 184 8.60 7.63 -27.26
C PRO A 184 7.54 6.75 -26.61
N ASN A 185 7.52 6.72 -25.28
CA ASN A 185 6.53 5.97 -24.53
C ASN A 185 5.11 6.47 -24.85
N PRO A 186 4.12 5.59 -25.02
CA PRO A 186 2.72 6.00 -25.15
C PRO A 186 2.24 6.73 -23.89
N ALA A 187 1.16 7.51 -24.00
CA ALA A 187 0.64 8.29 -22.88
C ALA A 187 0.29 7.42 -21.65
N SER A 188 -0.15 6.18 -21.85
CA SER A 188 -0.38 5.21 -20.77
C SER A 188 0.88 4.91 -19.97
N ASP A 189 2.01 4.74 -20.65
CA ASP A 189 3.28 4.37 -20.05
C ASP A 189 3.92 5.60 -19.38
N GLN A 190 3.79 6.77 -19.99
CA GLN A 190 4.18 8.04 -19.35
C GLN A 190 3.40 8.28 -18.04
N ALA A 191 2.09 8.00 -18.05
CA ALA A 191 1.27 8.08 -16.85
C ALA A 191 1.70 7.06 -15.79
N GLU A 192 2.00 5.82 -16.17
CA GLU A 192 2.48 4.80 -15.22
C GLU A 192 3.87 5.15 -14.66
N ILE A 193 4.79 5.68 -15.46
CA ILE A 193 6.09 6.18 -15.00
C ILE A 193 5.89 7.28 -13.95
N ALA A 194 5.02 8.26 -14.23
CA ALA A 194 4.69 9.30 -13.27
C ALA A 194 4.06 8.72 -12.00
N ALA A 195 3.14 7.76 -12.11
CA ALA A 195 2.52 7.12 -10.97
C ALA A 195 3.54 6.35 -10.10
N MET A 196 4.47 5.59 -10.70
CA MET A 196 5.54 4.92 -9.96
C MET A 196 6.50 5.90 -9.28
N ARG A 197 6.78 7.06 -9.89
CA ARG A 197 7.51 8.15 -9.21
C ARG A 197 6.76 8.66 -7.97
N GLY A 198 5.43 8.73 -8.06
CA GLY A 198 4.59 9.05 -6.91
C GLY A 198 4.72 8.03 -5.78
N ASP A 199 4.75 6.73 -6.10
CA ASP A 199 4.98 5.70 -5.09
C ASP A 199 6.38 5.78 -4.47
N ILE A 200 7.41 6.04 -5.29
CA ILE A 200 8.78 6.20 -4.81
C ILE A 200 8.85 7.39 -3.85
N ALA A 201 8.21 8.51 -4.19
CA ALA A 201 8.10 9.68 -3.32
C ALA A 201 7.40 9.33 -1.99
N LEU A 202 6.27 8.61 -2.04
CA LEU A 202 5.58 8.12 -0.84
C LEU A 202 6.50 7.24 0.03
N TYR A 203 7.21 6.28 -0.55
CA TYR A 203 8.13 5.40 0.18
C TYR A 203 9.41 6.10 0.66
N ARG A 204 9.71 7.31 0.14
CA ARG A 204 10.73 8.21 0.69
C ARG A 204 10.22 9.13 1.79
N GLY A 205 8.90 9.12 2.05
CA GLY A 205 8.27 10.05 2.99
C GLY A 205 8.07 11.46 2.42
N ASP A 206 8.03 11.63 1.10
CA ASP A 206 7.64 12.89 0.44
C ASP A 206 6.20 12.73 -0.10
N MET A 207 5.23 12.91 0.80
CA MET A 207 3.80 12.76 0.47
C MET A 207 3.29 13.84 -0.49
N ASP A 208 3.87 15.04 -0.42
CA ASP A 208 3.49 16.14 -1.32
C ASP A 208 3.97 15.85 -2.75
N ALA A 209 5.20 15.35 -2.92
CA ALA A 209 5.66 14.89 -4.22
C ALA A 209 4.84 13.70 -4.73
N ALA A 210 4.43 12.77 -3.85
CA ALA A 210 3.56 11.67 -4.23
C ALA A 210 2.26 12.18 -4.87
N GLU A 211 1.55 13.10 -4.22
CA GLU A 211 0.30 13.68 -4.76
C GLU A 211 0.55 14.43 -6.09
N ARG A 212 1.65 15.20 -6.20
CA ARG A 212 1.99 15.89 -7.46
C ARG A 212 2.20 14.91 -8.60
N PHE A 213 2.92 13.81 -8.38
CA PHE A 213 3.17 12.81 -9.41
C PHE A 213 1.90 12.03 -9.79
N TYR A 214 1.02 11.74 -8.85
CA TYR A 214 -0.29 11.16 -9.16
C TYR A 214 -1.15 12.11 -9.99
N ALA A 215 -1.14 13.41 -9.71
CA ALA A 215 -1.83 14.41 -10.52
C ALA A 215 -1.25 14.50 -11.95
N ILE A 216 0.08 14.42 -12.10
CA ILE A 216 0.73 14.36 -13.42
C ILE A 216 0.25 13.13 -14.20
N ALA A 217 0.21 11.96 -13.56
CA ALA A 217 -0.25 10.73 -14.20
C ALA A 217 -1.70 10.83 -14.70
N GLU A 218 -2.62 11.33 -13.87
CA GLU A 218 -4.04 11.55 -14.25
C GLU A 218 -4.19 12.57 -15.39
N GLY A 219 -3.34 13.61 -15.42
CA GLY A 219 -3.33 14.59 -16.50
C GLY A 219 -2.76 14.07 -17.82
N THR A 220 -1.97 13.00 -17.77
CA THR A 220 -1.27 12.42 -18.94
C THR A 220 -2.13 11.39 -19.66
N SER A 221 -2.86 10.55 -18.92
CA SER A 221 -3.74 9.50 -19.46
C SER A 221 -4.93 9.31 -18.53
N ALA A 222 -6.06 8.86 -19.08
CA ALA A 222 -7.24 8.46 -18.30
C ALA A 222 -7.02 7.24 -17.38
N SER A 223 -5.77 6.76 -17.23
CA SER A 223 -5.38 5.70 -16.33
C SER A 223 -5.66 6.09 -14.87
N SER A 224 -6.40 5.24 -14.14
CA SER A 224 -6.82 5.56 -12.78
C SER A 224 -5.66 5.44 -11.78
N THR A 225 -5.30 6.54 -11.13
CA THR A 225 -4.39 6.54 -9.95
C THR A 225 -5.16 6.36 -8.63
N ALA A 226 -6.48 6.12 -8.70
CA ALA A 226 -7.36 6.17 -7.54
C ALA A 226 -6.94 5.22 -6.41
N PHE A 227 -6.45 4.02 -6.73
CA PHE A 227 -5.94 3.09 -5.72
C PHE A 227 -4.70 3.65 -4.99
N ARG A 228 -3.77 4.26 -5.73
CA ARG A 228 -2.53 4.84 -5.18
C ARG A 228 -2.84 6.03 -4.27
N ARG A 229 -3.71 6.92 -4.74
CA ARG A 229 -4.19 8.08 -3.97
C ARG A 229 -5.00 7.66 -2.75
N ALA A 230 -5.77 6.57 -2.82
CA ALA A 230 -6.47 6.01 -1.66
C ALA A 230 -5.50 5.53 -0.57
N ALA A 231 -4.42 4.84 -0.96
CA ALA A 231 -3.37 4.43 -0.02
C ALA A 231 -2.66 5.62 0.62
N LEU A 232 -2.35 6.67 -0.16
CA LEU A 232 -1.81 7.93 0.35
C LEU A 232 -2.79 8.61 1.33
N ALA A 233 -4.05 8.78 0.95
CA ALA A 233 -5.08 9.37 1.80
C ALA A 233 -5.23 8.62 3.13
N ARG A 234 -5.24 7.28 3.10
CA ARG A 234 -5.25 6.45 4.32
C ARG A 234 -4.03 6.71 5.20
N SER A 235 -2.83 6.82 4.62
CA SER A 235 -1.60 7.10 5.38
C SER A 235 -1.56 8.50 6.00
N GLN A 236 -2.41 9.41 5.51
CA GLN A 236 -2.62 10.76 6.03
C GLN A 236 -3.82 10.84 6.99
N GLY A 237 -4.41 9.71 7.40
CA GLY A 237 -5.60 9.68 8.25
C GLY A 237 -6.88 10.18 7.59
N ARG A 238 -6.86 10.48 6.27
CA ARG A 238 -8.02 10.94 5.49
C ARG A 238 -8.86 9.74 5.06
N PHE A 239 -9.47 9.06 6.04
CA PHE A 239 -10.10 7.77 5.82
C PHE A 239 -11.33 7.81 4.89
N ASP A 240 -12.19 8.82 5.00
CA ASP A 240 -13.36 8.95 4.12
C ASP A 240 -12.95 9.15 2.65
N ALA A 241 -11.94 9.99 2.42
CA ALA A 241 -11.34 10.17 1.09
C ALA A 241 -10.71 8.88 0.56
N ALA A 242 -10.01 8.13 1.42
CA ALA A 242 -9.43 6.84 1.05
C ALA A 242 -10.52 5.85 0.62
N MET A 243 -11.62 5.75 1.37
CA MET A 243 -12.75 4.88 1.02
C MET A 243 -13.38 5.25 -0.32
N ALA A 244 -13.63 6.54 -0.55
CA ALA A 244 -14.19 7.02 -1.82
C ALA A 244 -13.26 6.72 -3.01
N LEU A 245 -11.95 6.91 -2.83
CA LEU A 245 -10.94 6.63 -3.86
C LEU A 245 -10.78 5.12 -4.13
N PHE A 246 -10.85 4.26 -3.12
CA PHE A 246 -10.89 2.81 -3.33
C PHE A 246 -12.14 2.37 -4.10
N ALA A 247 -13.31 2.91 -3.76
CA ALA A 247 -14.54 2.65 -4.51
C ALA A 247 -14.46 3.15 -5.95
N LYS A 248 -13.82 4.31 -6.20
CA LYS A 248 -13.52 4.78 -7.55
C LYS A 248 -12.60 3.80 -8.29
N ALA A 249 -11.52 3.34 -7.65
CA ALA A 249 -10.62 2.34 -8.23
C ALA A 249 -11.35 1.05 -8.63
N ALA A 250 -12.35 0.62 -7.84
CA ALA A 250 -13.16 -0.55 -8.18
C ALA A 250 -14.02 -0.36 -9.43
N ARG A 251 -14.55 0.85 -9.64
CA ARG A 251 -15.35 1.17 -10.83
C ARG A 251 -14.50 1.29 -12.09
N ASP A 252 -13.30 1.86 -11.95
CA ASP A 252 -12.38 2.16 -13.05
C ASP A 252 -11.54 0.94 -13.48
N GLY A 253 -11.08 0.13 -12.53
CA GLY A 253 -9.98 -0.82 -12.70
C GLY A 253 -10.27 -2.15 -13.40
N GLY A 254 -11.43 -2.33 -14.04
CA GLY A 254 -11.78 -3.60 -14.69
C GLY A 254 -11.94 -4.75 -13.69
N GLY A 255 -13.18 -4.95 -13.21
CA GLY A 255 -13.47 -5.77 -12.03
C GLY A 255 -13.33 -7.29 -12.15
N THR A 256 -12.10 -7.81 -12.29
CA THR A 256 -11.84 -9.23 -12.01
C THR A 256 -12.20 -9.58 -10.56
N PRO A 257 -12.62 -10.82 -10.25
CA PRO A 257 -12.88 -11.27 -8.89
C PRO A 257 -11.76 -10.90 -7.90
N LEU A 258 -10.50 -11.20 -8.25
CA LEU A 258 -9.34 -10.89 -7.43
C LEU A 258 -9.12 -9.38 -7.24
N SER A 259 -9.29 -8.56 -8.29
CA SER A 259 -9.13 -7.11 -8.17
C SER A 259 -10.17 -6.49 -7.24
N GLN A 260 -11.43 -6.92 -7.33
CA GLN A 260 -12.52 -6.45 -6.47
C GLN A 260 -12.30 -6.90 -5.02
N ALA A 261 -11.88 -8.16 -4.82
CA ALA A 261 -11.55 -8.66 -3.48
C ALA A 261 -10.37 -7.92 -2.84
N ARG A 262 -9.33 -7.55 -3.61
CA ARG A 262 -8.22 -6.72 -3.13
C ARG A 262 -8.68 -5.31 -2.71
N ILE A 263 -9.64 -4.73 -3.43
CA ILE A 263 -10.22 -3.43 -3.05
C ILE A 263 -11.08 -3.55 -1.80
N ALA A 264 -11.95 -4.56 -1.72
CA ALA A 264 -12.71 -4.87 -0.51
C ALA A 264 -11.79 -5.05 0.70
N LEU A 265 -10.66 -5.75 0.52
CA LEU A 265 -9.64 -5.91 1.56
C LEU A 265 -9.04 -4.56 2.00
N GLN A 266 -8.70 -3.66 1.08
CA GLN A 266 -8.19 -2.32 1.44
C GLN A 266 -9.23 -1.46 2.15
N LEU A 267 -10.51 -1.57 1.78
CA LEU A 267 -11.61 -0.91 2.48
C LEU A 267 -11.74 -1.44 3.91
N GLY A 268 -11.65 -2.76 4.10
CA GLY A 268 -11.61 -3.36 5.43
C GLY A 268 -10.41 -2.90 6.26
N ILE A 269 -9.21 -2.84 5.68
CA ILE A 269 -8.00 -2.31 6.36
C ILE A 269 -8.20 -0.85 6.76
N THR A 270 -8.88 -0.06 5.92
CA THR A 270 -9.21 1.34 6.23
C THR A 270 -10.14 1.44 7.43
N GLU A 271 -11.17 0.58 7.51
CA GLU A 271 -12.06 0.52 8.66
C GLU A 271 -11.38 0.00 9.93
N SER A 272 -10.51 -1.00 9.82
CA SER A 272 -9.68 -1.47 10.94
C SER A 272 -8.76 -0.36 11.47
N ALA A 273 -8.19 0.47 10.59
CA ALA A 273 -7.36 1.62 10.98
C ALA A 273 -8.17 2.68 11.75
N ARG A 274 -9.49 2.77 11.51
CA ARG A 274 -10.43 3.64 12.25
C ARG A 274 -10.94 3.07 13.57
N GLY A 275 -10.57 1.83 13.91
CA GLY A 275 -11.14 1.11 15.05
C GLY A 275 -12.54 0.54 14.79
N ARG A 276 -13.06 0.61 13.56
CA ARG A 276 -14.41 0.14 13.21
C ARG A 276 -14.38 -1.33 12.77
N TYR A 277 -14.06 -2.21 13.72
CA TYR A 277 -13.74 -3.62 13.43
C TYR A 277 -14.90 -4.45 12.87
N ASP A 278 -16.15 -4.17 13.27
CA ASP A 278 -17.30 -4.85 12.68
C ASP A 278 -17.53 -4.43 11.22
N ALA A 279 -17.33 -3.14 10.91
CA ALA A 279 -17.35 -2.67 9.53
C ALA A 279 -16.20 -3.29 8.71
N ALA A 280 -15.01 -3.39 9.30
CA ALA A 280 -13.88 -4.07 8.69
C ALA A 280 -14.19 -5.55 8.38
N ARG A 281 -14.81 -6.27 9.32
CA ARG A 281 -15.25 -7.66 9.12
C ARG A 281 -16.18 -7.80 7.92
N ASN A 282 -17.16 -6.93 7.77
CA ASN A 282 -18.09 -6.95 6.63
C ASN A 282 -17.37 -6.79 5.28
N TRP A 283 -16.33 -5.96 5.23
CA TRP A 283 -15.48 -5.81 4.04
C TRP A 283 -14.61 -7.03 3.77
N TYR A 284 -14.03 -7.64 4.80
CA TYR A 284 -13.27 -8.89 4.65
C TYR A 284 -14.17 -10.05 4.20
N ASP A 285 -15.40 -10.12 4.70
CA ASP A 285 -16.39 -11.09 4.23
C ASP A 285 -16.79 -10.81 2.77
N SER A 286 -16.95 -9.55 2.37
CA SER A 286 -17.17 -9.21 0.95
C SER A 286 -15.98 -9.61 0.07
N ALA A 287 -14.74 -9.39 0.53
CA ALA A 287 -13.56 -9.87 -0.19
C ALA A 287 -13.59 -11.39 -0.41
N LEU A 288 -14.04 -12.16 0.58
CA LEU A 288 -14.18 -13.63 0.48
C LEU A 288 -15.39 -14.08 -0.35
N ARG A 289 -16.46 -13.28 -0.43
CA ARG A 289 -17.56 -13.51 -1.40
C ARG A 289 -17.09 -13.26 -2.83
N LEU A 290 -16.34 -12.19 -3.04
CA LEU A 290 -15.83 -11.78 -4.34
C LEU A 290 -14.73 -12.72 -4.86
N PHE A 291 -13.89 -13.24 -3.97
CA PHE A 291 -12.82 -14.17 -4.31
C PHE A 291 -12.67 -15.24 -3.22
N PRO A 292 -13.38 -16.37 -3.36
CA PRO A 292 -13.37 -17.44 -2.38
C PRO A 292 -11.97 -17.99 -2.08
N ASP A 293 -11.79 -18.45 -0.84
CA ASP A 293 -10.56 -19.04 -0.32
C ASP A 293 -9.31 -18.15 -0.29
N TYR A 294 -9.47 -16.85 -0.49
CA TYR A 294 -8.36 -15.88 -0.42
C TYR A 294 -7.70 -15.87 0.96
N PRO A 295 -6.46 -16.37 1.12
CA PRO A 295 -5.87 -16.56 2.45
C PRO A 295 -5.65 -15.24 3.18
N LEU A 296 -5.29 -14.18 2.46
CA LEU A 296 -5.06 -12.87 3.06
C LEU A 296 -6.36 -12.31 3.68
N ALA A 297 -7.48 -12.35 2.96
CA ALA A 297 -8.76 -11.90 3.51
C ALA A 297 -9.23 -12.78 4.69
N ARG A 298 -8.94 -14.09 4.68
CA ARG A 298 -9.18 -14.98 5.83
C ARG A 298 -8.38 -14.54 7.06
N LEU A 299 -7.11 -14.17 6.92
CA LEU A 299 -6.28 -13.71 8.04
C LEU A 299 -6.80 -12.41 8.66
N TYR A 300 -7.14 -11.43 7.82
CA TYR A 300 -7.71 -10.16 8.29
C TYR A 300 -9.07 -10.38 8.97
N ARG A 301 -9.93 -11.26 8.43
CA ARG A 301 -11.18 -11.63 9.11
C ARG A 301 -10.92 -12.32 10.44
N ALA A 302 -9.98 -13.27 10.49
CA ALA A 302 -9.62 -13.97 11.71
C ALA A 302 -9.16 -13.01 12.83
N GLU A 303 -8.42 -11.96 12.48
CA GLU A 303 -8.05 -10.90 13.43
C GLU A 303 -9.27 -10.20 14.03
N THR A 304 -10.33 -9.95 13.23
CA THR A 304 -11.58 -9.38 13.76
C THR A 304 -12.30 -10.33 14.71
N PHE A 305 -12.19 -11.65 14.54
CA PHE A 305 -12.73 -12.60 15.52
C PHE A 305 -11.93 -12.58 16.82
N ALA A 306 -10.60 -12.48 16.74
CA ALA A 306 -9.75 -12.36 17.92
C ALA A 306 -10.07 -11.08 18.72
N LEU A 307 -10.24 -9.95 18.02
CA LEU A 307 -10.65 -8.67 18.62
C LEU A 307 -12.02 -8.74 19.31
N ALA A 308 -12.95 -9.53 18.77
CA ALA A 308 -14.26 -9.76 19.38
C ALA A 308 -14.25 -10.83 20.49
N GLY A 309 -13.08 -11.37 20.84
CA GLY A 309 -12.92 -12.41 21.86
C GLY A 309 -13.21 -13.84 21.37
N ASP A 310 -13.62 -14.04 20.12
CA ASP A 310 -13.75 -15.37 19.51
C ASP A 310 -12.39 -15.89 19.02
N THR A 311 -11.50 -16.11 19.98
CA THR A 311 -10.14 -16.59 19.71
C THR A 311 -10.14 -18.01 19.14
N LYS A 312 -11.18 -18.81 19.41
CA LYS A 312 -11.29 -20.17 18.90
C LYS A 312 -11.44 -20.15 17.37
N THR A 313 -12.36 -19.34 16.84
CA THR A 313 -12.54 -19.20 15.39
C THR A 313 -11.31 -18.54 14.75
N ALA A 314 -10.75 -17.51 15.39
CA ALA A 314 -9.54 -16.85 14.90
C ALA A 314 -8.37 -17.83 14.72
N ILE A 315 -8.07 -18.63 15.75
CA ILE A 315 -7.00 -19.64 15.70
C ILE A 315 -7.27 -20.66 14.60
N ALA A 316 -8.49 -21.19 14.49
CA ALA A 316 -8.81 -22.20 13.49
C ALA A 316 -8.58 -21.67 12.05
N GLU A 317 -9.00 -20.43 11.76
CA GLU A 317 -8.79 -19.81 10.45
C GLU A 317 -7.32 -19.52 10.16
N MET A 318 -6.59 -18.94 11.12
CA MET A 318 -5.17 -18.65 10.94
C MET A 318 -4.33 -19.93 10.83
N GLU A 319 -4.64 -21.00 11.58
CA GLU A 319 -3.96 -22.30 11.46
C GLU A 319 -4.17 -22.94 10.09
N ALA A 320 -5.37 -22.83 9.54
CA ALA A 320 -5.66 -23.33 8.19
C ALA A 320 -4.78 -22.62 7.15
N VAL A 321 -4.66 -21.30 7.23
CA VAL A 321 -3.79 -20.51 6.33
C VAL A 321 -2.32 -20.83 6.56
N ALA A 322 -1.85 -20.83 7.81
CA ALA A 322 -0.45 -21.11 8.15
C ALA A 322 0.00 -22.51 7.68
N ARG A 323 -0.87 -23.52 7.77
CA ARG A 323 -0.57 -24.88 7.30
C ARG A 323 -0.61 -25.00 5.79
N ARG A 324 -1.60 -24.40 5.13
CA ARG A 324 -1.79 -24.54 3.67
C ARG A 324 -0.76 -23.71 2.90
N GLU A 325 -0.61 -22.44 3.26
CA GLU A 325 0.20 -21.48 2.50
C GLU A 325 1.64 -21.34 3.02
N GLN A 326 1.95 -21.88 4.22
CA GLN A 326 3.26 -21.70 4.86
C GLN A 326 3.62 -20.21 5.06
N TRP A 327 2.63 -19.35 5.34
CA TRP A 327 2.85 -17.91 5.54
C TRP A 327 3.34 -17.61 6.96
N PRO A 328 4.55 -17.05 7.12
CA PRO A 328 5.10 -16.69 8.43
C PRO A 328 4.26 -15.64 9.15
N ASP A 329 3.63 -14.71 8.44
CA ASP A 329 2.75 -13.69 9.02
C ASP A 329 1.55 -14.32 9.74
N ALA A 330 0.97 -15.38 9.16
CA ALA A 330 -0.10 -16.15 9.80
C ALA A 330 0.41 -16.88 11.06
N MET A 331 1.65 -17.39 11.01
CA MET A 331 2.28 -18.08 12.13
C MET A 331 2.62 -17.12 13.27
N ASP A 332 3.06 -15.90 12.96
CA ASP A 332 3.31 -14.85 13.94
C ASP A 332 2.02 -14.37 14.59
N ALA A 333 0.96 -14.15 13.82
CA ALA A 333 -0.37 -13.84 14.36
C ALA A 333 -0.88 -14.96 15.30
N LEU A 334 -0.75 -16.23 14.90
CA LEU A 334 -1.07 -17.38 15.78
C LEU A 334 -0.22 -17.39 17.05
N ALA A 335 1.08 -17.16 16.90
CA ALA A 335 2.00 -17.15 18.03
C ALA A 335 1.65 -16.03 19.02
N MET A 336 1.17 -14.88 18.53
CA MET A 336 0.64 -13.81 19.37
C MET A 336 -0.63 -14.25 20.11
N LEU A 337 -1.61 -14.83 19.41
CA LEU A 337 -2.85 -15.33 20.02
C LEU A 337 -2.60 -16.37 21.12
N TYR A 338 -1.73 -17.35 20.87
CA TYR A 338 -1.38 -18.33 21.90
C TYR A 338 -0.65 -17.69 23.09
N ARG A 339 0.20 -16.68 22.84
CA ARG A 339 0.89 -15.95 23.91
C ARG A 339 -0.08 -15.18 24.79
N THR A 340 -1.07 -14.49 24.21
CA THR A 340 -2.08 -13.75 24.97
C THR A 340 -3.01 -14.68 25.76
N GLN A 341 -3.22 -15.91 25.28
CA GLN A 341 -3.93 -16.97 26.03
C GLN A 341 -3.07 -17.66 27.10
N GLY A 342 -1.77 -17.35 27.20
CA GLY A 342 -0.84 -17.99 28.13
C GLY A 342 -0.23 -19.31 27.66
N ASP A 343 -0.58 -19.80 26.46
CA ASP A 343 0.02 -20.99 25.85
C ASP A 343 1.38 -20.66 25.23
N ARG A 344 2.39 -20.53 26.11
CA ARG A 344 3.77 -20.24 25.73
C ARG A 344 4.44 -21.35 24.93
N VAL A 345 3.91 -22.58 24.95
CA VAL A 345 4.49 -23.70 24.20
C VAL A 345 4.10 -23.58 22.73
N ARG A 346 2.80 -23.46 22.43
CA ARG A 346 2.35 -23.29 21.04
C ARG A 346 2.81 -21.97 20.45
N SER A 347 2.83 -20.90 21.24
CA SER A 347 3.38 -19.61 20.82
C SER A 347 4.82 -19.76 20.31
N ARG A 348 5.70 -20.40 21.08
CA ARG A 348 7.10 -20.63 20.67
C ARG A 348 7.24 -21.55 19.47
N GLN A 349 6.39 -22.57 19.35
CA GLN A 349 6.43 -23.47 18.19
C GLN A 349 6.10 -22.74 16.88
N TRP A 350 5.05 -21.93 16.89
CA TRP A 350 4.64 -21.16 15.72
C TRP A 350 5.64 -20.05 15.39
N SER A 351 6.10 -19.29 16.39
CA SER A 351 7.09 -18.23 16.15
C SER A 351 8.43 -18.79 15.66
N ALA A 352 8.89 -19.93 16.18
CA ALA A 352 10.12 -20.56 15.68
C ALA A 352 10.01 -20.97 14.21
N ARG A 353 8.84 -21.47 13.78
CA ARG A 353 8.58 -21.80 12.38
C ARG A 353 8.54 -20.54 11.51
N ALA A 354 7.87 -19.48 11.99
CA ALA A 354 7.84 -18.19 11.31
C ALA A 354 9.26 -17.62 11.12
N GLY A 355 10.06 -17.61 12.19
CA GLY A 355 11.43 -17.10 12.16
C GLY A 355 12.33 -17.82 11.17
N ALA A 356 12.23 -19.15 11.06
CA ALA A 356 12.99 -19.92 10.06
C ALA A 356 12.62 -19.54 8.62
N LEU A 357 11.33 -19.32 8.36
CA LEU A 357 10.85 -18.88 7.04
C LEU A 357 11.21 -17.41 6.76
N TRP A 358 11.20 -16.53 7.76
CA TRP A 358 11.68 -15.15 7.59
C TRP A 358 13.18 -15.10 7.26
N GLN A 359 13.99 -15.95 7.89
CA GLN A 359 15.41 -16.08 7.55
C GLN A 359 15.59 -16.55 6.10
N GLN A 360 14.80 -17.53 5.64
CA GLN A 360 14.82 -17.96 4.25
C GLN A 360 14.41 -16.82 3.29
N ARG A 361 13.35 -16.08 3.60
CA ARG A 361 12.87 -14.96 2.79
C ARG A 361 13.90 -13.83 2.72
N LEU A 362 14.60 -13.55 3.82
CA LEU A 362 15.72 -12.60 3.85
C LEU A 362 16.89 -13.01 2.95
N GLN A 363 17.13 -14.30 2.74
CA GLN A 363 18.15 -14.78 1.79
C GLN A 363 17.70 -14.62 0.33
N LEU A 364 16.41 -14.84 0.05
CA LEU A 364 15.86 -14.82 -1.31
C LEU A 364 15.61 -13.40 -1.84
N ALA A 365 15.05 -12.53 -1.00
CA ALA A 365 14.72 -11.15 -1.32
C ALA A 365 14.85 -10.27 -0.06
N PRO A 366 16.08 -9.86 0.31
CA PRO A 366 16.35 -9.17 1.56
C PRO A 366 15.48 -7.92 1.76
N SER A 367 15.31 -7.11 0.71
CA SER A 367 14.56 -5.86 0.80
C SER A 367 13.06 -6.04 0.97
N ALA A 368 12.46 -7.02 0.30
CA ALA A 368 11.05 -7.37 0.47
C ALA A 368 10.75 -7.93 1.86
N ALA A 369 11.63 -8.78 2.40
CA ALA A 369 11.40 -9.49 3.66
C ALA A 369 11.73 -8.66 4.92
N ARG A 370 12.52 -7.59 4.80
CA ARG A 370 13.18 -6.93 5.93
C ARG A 370 12.24 -6.40 7.00
N ALA A 371 11.21 -5.65 6.60
CA ALA A 371 10.29 -5.05 7.56
C ALA A 371 9.55 -6.12 8.37
N HIS A 372 9.02 -7.14 7.70
CA HIS A 372 8.34 -8.26 8.37
C HIS A 372 9.26 -9.09 9.26
N ALA A 373 10.51 -9.33 8.82
CA ALA A 373 11.49 -9.99 9.67
C ALA A 373 11.84 -9.14 10.91
N ALA A 374 11.88 -7.80 10.79
CA ALA A 374 12.08 -6.92 11.94
C ALA A 374 10.87 -6.95 12.89
N GLU A 375 9.64 -6.96 12.37
CA GLU A 375 8.40 -7.11 13.16
C GLU A 375 8.42 -8.43 13.96
N HIS A 376 8.80 -9.53 13.29
CA HIS A 376 8.97 -10.83 13.93
C HIS A 376 9.99 -10.79 15.08
N GLU A 377 11.20 -10.30 14.81
CA GLU A 377 12.28 -10.25 15.80
C GLU A 377 11.93 -9.33 16.98
N LEU A 378 11.22 -8.23 16.72
CA LEU A 378 10.80 -7.29 17.75
C LEU A 378 9.88 -7.96 18.78
N VAL A 379 9.03 -8.87 18.31
CA VAL A 379 7.97 -9.46 19.12
C VAL A 379 8.35 -10.84 19.68
N PHE A 380 9.07 -11.66 18.92
CA PHE A 380 9.36 -13.06 19.25
C PHE A 380 10.84 -13.40 19.33
N GLY A 381 11.70 -12.51 18.85
CA GLY A 381 13.14 -12.75 18.71
C GLY A 381 13.97 -11.80 19.57
N ASP A 382 15.05 -11.30 18.97
CA ASP A 382 15.99 -10.39 19.63
C ASP A 382 15.72 -8.93 19.21
N PRO A 383 15.38 -8.02 20.15
CA PRO A 383 15.13 -6.61 19.82
C PRO A 383 16.34 -5.91 19.19
N GLN A 384 17.58 -6.36 19.44
CA GLN A 384 18.76 -5.83 18.76
C GLN A 384 18.82 -6.24 17.28
N ARG A 385 18.39 -7.48 16.96
CA ARG A 385 18.25 -7.93 15.56
C ARG A 385 17.12 -7.18 14.87
N ALA A 386 16.01 -6.95 15.55
CA ALA A 386 14.91 -6.11 15.07
C ALA A 386 15.39 -4.68 14.75
N LEU A 387 16.14 -4.05 15.65
CA LEU A 387 16.71 -2.72 15.45
C LEU A 387 17.64 -2.67 14.23
N ALA A 388 18.52 -3.66 14.07
CA ALA A 388 19.42 -3.72 12.92
C ALA A 388 18.67 -3.82 11.58
N LEU A 389 17.63 -4.66 11.52
CA LEU A 389 16.78 -4.80 10.34
C LEU A 389 15.95 -3.54 10.09
N ALA A 390 15.37 -2.92 11.13
CA ALA A 390 14.57 -1.71 10.99
C ALA A 390 15.41 -0.49 10.54
N ARG A 391 16.66 -0.37 10.99
CA ARG A 391 17.60 0.67 10.51
C ARG A 391 17.89 0.51 9.02
N GLN A 392 18.11 -0.73 8.57
CA GLN A 392 18.30 -1.02 7.15
C GLN A 392 17.02 -0.74 6.33
N ASP A 393 15.84 -0.98 6.90
CA ASP A 393 14.57 -0.72 6.23
C ASP A 393 14.32 0.77 6.01
N VAL A 394 14.50 1.58 7.05
CA VAL A 394 14.38 3.06 6.97
C VAL A 394 15.41 3.65 6.01
N ALA A 395 16.63 3.08 5.93
CA ALA A 395 17.63 3.54 4.97
C ALA A 395 17.19 3.36 3.51
N MET A 396 16.40 2.32 3.22
CA MET A 396 15.89 2.03 1.88
C MET A 396 14.57 2.73 1.58
N ARG A 397 13.67 2.83 2.56
CA ARG A 397 12.31 3.36 2.40
C ARG A 397 11.93 4.25 3.58
N PRO A 398 12.46 5.48 3.71
CA PRO A 398 12.32 6.34 4.89
C PRO A 398 10.91 6.96 5.13
N HIS A 399 9.84 6.24 4.83
CA HIS A 399 8.44 6.62 5.03
C HIS A 399 7.91 6.31 6.46
N GLY A 400 6.70 6.79 6.76
CA GLY A 400 6.12 6.70 8.11
C GLY A 400 6.13 5.31 8.74
N ALA A 401 5.62 4.28 8.06
CA ALA A 401 5.58 2.92 8.62
C ALA A 401 6.99 2.37 8.98
N SER A 402 7.99 2.57 8.12
CA SER A 402 9.37 2.15 8.43
C SER A 402 9.93 2.87 9.66
N ARG A 403 9.59 4.16 9.84
CA ARG A 403 10.05 4.96 10.97
C ARG A 403 9.35 4.57 12.27
N ILE A 404 8.07 4.22 12.22
CA ILE A 404 7.33 3.66 13.36
C ILE A 404 7.97 2.33 13.79
N LEU A 405 8.26 1.44 12.83
CA LEU A 405 8.93 0.16 13.12
C LEU A 405 10.32 0.36 13.74
N LEU A 406 11.11 1.28 13.19
CA LEU A 406 12.41 1.65 13.77
C LEU A 406 12.25 2.24 15.18
N ALA A 407 11.29 3.14 15.38
CA ALA A 407 11.03 3.73 16.69
C ALA A 407 10.64 2.67 17.72
N ASN A 408 9.78 1.72 17.37
CA ASN A 408 9.39 0.63 18.27
C ASN A 408 10.60 -0.27 18.63
N ALA A 409 11.50 -0.54 17.67
CA ALA A 409 12.74 -1.26 17.96
C ALA A 409 13.73 -0.44 18.82
N LEU A 410 13.78 0.88 18.64
CA LEU A 410 14.57 1.78 19.49
C LEU A 410 14.02 1.85 20.93
N LEU A 411 12.69 1.91 21.09
CA LEU A 411 12.04 1.83 22.40
C LEU A 411 12.35 0.51 23.11
N ALA A 412 12.23 -0.62 22.39
CA ALA A 412 12.56 -1.95 22.92
C ALA A 412 14.04 -2.13 23.31
N THR A 413 14.93 -1.26 22.81
CA THR A 413 16.37 -1.26 23.11
C THR A 413 16.82 -0.09 23.99
N GLY A 414 15.87 0.72 24.48
CA GLY A 414 16.12 1.82 25.42
C GLY A 414 16.61 3.13 24.79
N ALA A 415 16.61 3.25 23.46
CA ALA A 415 17.03 4.44 22.73
C ALA A 415 15.85 5.41 22.47
N THR A 416 15.18 5.83 23.54
CA THR A 416 13.89 6.55 23.50
C THR A 416 13.95 7.91 22.79
N ASP A 417 15.01 8.70 22.98
CA ASP A 417 15.18 9.99 22.29
C ASP A 417 15.29 9.83 20.76
N GLU A 418 16.02 8.81 20.32
CA GLU A 418 16.14 8.48 18.89
C GLU A 418 14.78 8.01 18.34
N ALA A 419 14.03 7.22 19.12
CA ALA A 419 12.69 6.78 18.75
C ALA A 419 11.74 7.97 18.49
N LEU A 420 11.65 8.91 19.44
CA LEU A 420 10.82 10.09 19.30
C LEU A 420 11.24 10.95 18.11
N THR A 421 12.55 11.04 17.82
CA THR A 421 13.07 11.73 16.64
C THR A 421 12.59 11.09 15.33
N GLN A 422 12.56 9.76 15.24
CA GLN A 422 12.06 9.06 14.05
C GLN A 422 10.54 9.24 13.87
N LEU A 423 9.78 9.19 14.96
CA LEU A 423 8.34 9.40 14.94
C LEU A 423 7.99 10.83 14.50
N ARG A 424 8.69 11.84 15.01
CA ARG A 424 8.52 13.23 14.55
C ARG A 424 8.84 13.43 13.07
N LYS A 425 9.81 12.68 12.51
CA LYS A 425 10.08 12.68 11.05
C LYS A 425 8.93 12.05 10.26
N ALA A 426 8.31 10.99 10.79
CA ALA A 426 7.11 10.41 10.17
C ALA A 426 5.95 11.42 10.22
N GLU A 427 5.69 12.04 11.36
CA GLU A 427 4.66 13.06 11.48
C GLU A 427 4.90 14.26 10.55
N ALA A 428 6.14 14.77 10.50
CA ALA A 428 6.50 15.90 9.63
C ALA A 428 6.32 15.58 8.13
N SER A 429 6.38 14.31 7.73
CA SER A 429 6.10 13.89 6.34
C SER A 429 4.63 13.96 5.94
N GLY A 430 3.73 14.27 6.88
CA GLY A 430 2.28 14.20 6.68
C GLY A 430 1.67 12.85 7.05
N TRP A 431 2.45 11.89 7.56
CA TRP A 431 1.91 10.61 8.04
C TRP A 431 1.05 10.81 9.27
N ARG A 432 -0.15 10.25 9.28
CA ARG A 432 -1.10 10.29 10.40
C ARG A 432 -1.70 8.90 10.55
N SER A 433 -1.28 8.18 11.58
CA SER A 433 -1.88 6.90 11.95
C SER A 433 -1.96 6.77 13.46
N ALA A 434 -2.94 6.00 13.96
CA ALA A 434 -3.06 5.78 15.39
C ALA A 434 -1.80 5.10 15.99
N PRO A 435 -1.14 4.14 15.31
CA PRO A 435 0.15 3.61 15.76
C PRO A 435 1.26 4.66 15.87
N LEU A 436 1.36 5.61 14.93
CA LEU A 436 2.33 6.71 15.02
C LEU A 436 2.17 7.47 16.33
N TYR A 437 0.94 7.91 16.61
CA TYR A 437 0.64 8.73 17.77
C TYR A 437 0.71 7.96 19.08
N ALA A 438 0.32 6.68 19.10
CA ALA A 438 0.52 5.82 20.25
C ALA A 438 2.01 5.65 20.59
N SER A 439 2.87 5.44 19.58
CA SER A 439 4.32 5.35 19.79
C SER A 439 4.93 6.70 20.23
N ILE A 440 4.40 7.84 19.77
CA ILE A 440 4.82 9.17 20.28
C ILE A 440 4.44 9.32 21.75
N ALA A 441 3.23 8.92 22.13
CA ALA A 441 2.76 8.97 23.51
C ALA A 441 3.65 8.11 24.43
N GLU A 442 3.94 6.87 24.03
CA GLU A 442 4.85 5.98 24.78
C GLU A 442 6.25 6.58 24.92
N ALA A 443 6.85 7.03 23.82
CA ALA A 443 8.20 7.62 23.84
C ALA A 443 8.26 8.88 24.72
N ALA A 444 7.24 9.74 24.65
CA ALA A 444 7.16 10.95 25.45
C ALA A 444 7.00 10.65 26.95
N LEU A 445 6.17 9.67 27.33
CA LEU A 445 6.04 9.23 28.72
C LEU A 445 7.35 8.71 29.28
N LEU A 446 8.08 7.89 28.52
CA LEU A 446 9.39 7.37 28.91
C LEU A 446 10.45 8.46 29.11
N LEU A 447 10.30 9.61 28.43
CA LEU A 447 11.15 10.80 28.60
C LEU A 447 10.64 11.78 29.68
N GLY A 448 9.48 11.52 30.28
CA GLY A 448 8.85 12.41 31.25
C GLY A 448 8.16 13.64 30.64
N ASP A 449 7.97 13.69 29.33
CA ASP A 449 7.22 14.75 28.63
C ASP A 449 5.72 14.42 28.60
N VAL A 450 5.06 14.66 29.73
CA VAL A 450 3.64 14.35 29.92
C VAL A 450 2.73 15.13 28.97
N ALA A 451 3.07 16.39 28.66
CA ALA A 451 2.25 17.23 27.80
C ALA A 451 2.22 16.69 26.35
N THR A 452 3.38 16.32 25.80
CA THR A 452 3.44 15.67 24.49
C THR A 452 2.70 14.32 24.50
N ALA A 453 2.82 13.55 25.58
CA ALA A 453 2.15 12.25 25.70
C ALA A 453 0.62 12.36 25.69
N GLU A 454 0.06 13.31 26.43
CA GLU A 454 -1.39 13.55 26.48
C GLU A 454 -1.92 13.98 25.10
N GLN A 455 -1.23 14.91 24.43
CA GLN A 455 -1.61 15.34 23.09
C GLN A 455 -1.55 14.20 22.07
N ALA A 456 -0.48 13.40 22.09
CA ALA A 456 -0.34 12.26 21.20
C ALA A 456 -1.40 11.18 21.46
N THR A 457 -1.75 10.93 22.72
CA THR A 457 -2.86 10.03 23.10
C THR A 457 -4.17 10.48 22.45
N LEU A 458 -4.52 11.77 22.57
CA LEU A 458 -5.74 12.32 21.96
C LEU A 458 -5.74 12.18 20.43
N HIS A 459 -4.60 12.40 19.77
CA HIS A 459 -4.48 12.20 18.33
C HIS A 459 -4.65 10.73 17.92
N ALA A 460 -4.09 9.80 18.70
CA ALA A 460 -4.23 8.37 18.44
C ALA A 460 -5.71 7.94 18.56
N GLU A 461 -6.39 8.35 19.63
CA GLU A 461 -7.81 8.03 19.87
C GLU A 461 -8.75 8.68 18.86
N ALA A 462 -8.44 9.89 18.40
CA ALA A 462 -9.21 10.56 17.34
C ALA A 462 -9.18 9.79 16.02
N LEU A 463 -8.07 9.11 15.71
CA LEU A 463 -7.96 8.26 14.53
C LEU A 463 -8.55 6.87 14.76
N ASN A 464 -8.36 6.32 15.96
CA ASN A 464 -8.85 5.01 16.35
C ASN A 464 -9.18 4.99 17.86
N PRO A 465 -10.46 5.07 18.24
CA PRO A 465 -10.87 5.07 19.64
C PRO A 465 -10.51 3.80 20.43
N GLU A 466 -10.21 2.71 19.72
CA GLU A 466 -9.88 1.41 20.30
C GLU A 466 -8.37 1.18 20.42
N ILE A 467 -7.52 2.15 20.04
CA ILE A 467 -6.06 1.94 19.90
C ILE A 467 -5.34 1.51 21.18
N PHE A 468 -5.83 1.94 22.35
CA PHE A 468 -5.25 1.61 23.66
C PHE A 468 -5.99 0.47 24.40
N GLN A 469 -7.00 -0.12 23.78
CA GLN A 469 -7.72 -1.25 24.39
C GLN A 469 -6.81 -2.47 24.52
N PRO A 470 -6.86 -3.24 25.63
CA PRO A 470 -6.01 -4.42 25.81
C PRO A 470 -6.15 -5.47 24.70
N SER A 471 -7.33 -5.57 24.09
CA SER A 471 -7.61 -6.44 22.94
C SER A 471 -6.73 -6.13 21.73
N ARG A 472 -6.15 -4.93 21.61
CA ARG A 472 -5.23 -4.58 20.51
C ARG A 472 -3.95 -5.41 20.49
N THR A 473 -3.57 -6.01 21.61
CA THR A 473 -2.39 -6.88 21.68
C THR A 473 -2.50 -8.12 20.78
N VAL A 474 -3.71 -8.49 20.33
CA VAL A 474 -3.93 -9.60 19.40
C VAL A 474 -3.92 -9.20 17.92
N VAL A 475 -3.80 -7.90 17.62
CA VAL A 475 -3.74 -7.37 16.25
C VAL A 475 -2.32 -7.48 15.73
N TRP A 476 -2.13 -8.13 14.58
CA TRP A 476 -0.84 -8.31 13.92
C TRP A 476 -0.76 -7.56 12.59
N PHE A 477 -1.87 -7.47 11.84
CA PHE A 477 -1.88 -6.89 10.50
C PHE A 477 -2.18 -5.38 10.47
N GLY A 478 -2.53 -4.80 11.63
CA GLY A 478 -2.94 -3.41 11.80
C GLY A 478 -1.87 -2.42 12.27
N HIS A 479 -0.57 -2.72 12.11
CA HIS A 479 0.54 -1.90 12.63
C HIS A 479 0.96 -0.70 11.76
N GLY A 480 0.14 -0.28 10.79
CA GLY A 480 0.42 0.83 9.85
C GLY A 480 -0.14 2.18 10.26
#